data_AF-A0A2Z6AZ11-F1
#
_entry.id   AF-A0A2Z6AZ11-F1
#
_cell.length_a   1.000
_cell.length_b   1.000
_cell.length_c   1.000
_cell.angle_alpha   90.00
_cell.angle_beta   90.00
_cell.angle_gamma   90.00
#
_symmetry.space_group_name_H-M   'P 1'
#
loop_
_entity.id
_entity.type
_entity.pdbx_description
1 polymer ?
#
loop_
_entity_poly.entity_id
_entity_poly.type
_entity_poly.pdbx_seq_one_letter_code
_entity_poly.pdbx_strand_id
1 'polypeptide(L)'
;MADYFTILTSQGKAAVANATALGTAISIAEMAIGDGGGAAMSPTAEMTALVNEVYRAEINNIAVETESPTIMRVELIVPTTVGGWTAREVGVFDDAGRLFAVGNFPDTYKPQLSEGSARELKVVVLLEVTESGVVNLSVDPTIVLATSKYVDDALAALEQLFTEQMNAALDESVGTMTPEDIGAAPANHTHPPDTPTGTVVAIAGTSVPDGWLECDGASLSTTSYAGLYAVIGSVFGSGTDAFNLPDLRGEFLRGWDHGRGVDSGRNFGSYQGEAFKSHNHAAKIPNAYCEGPGRGLIYMTPNATTTSVATTAVGGTETRPRNRALMFIIKY
;
A
#
# COMPACT_ATOMS: atom_id res chain seq x y z
N MET A 1 35.47 43.52 -4.97
CA MET A 1 34.65 43.20 -6.15
C MET A 1 34.95 41.75 -6.46
N ALA A 2 33.95 40.93 -6.76
CA ALA A 2 34.21 39.52 -7.08
C ALA A 2 35.05 39.45 -8.36
N ASP A 3 36.06 38.57 -8.39
CA ASP A 3 36.95 38.41 -9.56
C ASP A 3 36.19 37.85 -10.79
N TYR A 4 35.06 37.19 -10.54
CA TYR A 4 34.15 36.64 -11.55
C TYR A 4 32.72 37.07 -11.25
N PHE A 5 32.04 37.60 -12.27
CA PHE A 5 30.70 38.13 -12.15
C PHE A 5 29.98 38.08 -13.50
N THR A 6 28.66 38.16 -13.45
CA THR A 6 27.80 38.22 -14.63
C THR A 6 26.99 39.49 -14.59
N ILE A 7 26.82 40.14 -15.75
CA ILE A 7 26.01 41.34 -15.89
C ILE A 7 24.99 41.17 -17.01
N LEU A 8 23.87 41.89 -16.90
CA LEU A 8 22.94 42.07 -18.00
C LEU A 8 23.53 43.06 -19.02
N THR A 9 23.45 42.70 -20.30
CA THR A 9 23.80 43.61 -21.40
C THR A 9 22.76 44.72 -21.54
N SER A 10 23.08 45.76 -22.30
CA SER A 10 22.14 46.82 -22.68
C SER A 10 20.92 46.25 -23.42
N GLN A 11 21.12 45.18 -24.21
CA GLN A 11 20.02 44.46 -24.88
C GLN A 11 19.17 43.64 -23.89
N GLY A 12 19.80 42.94 -22.95
CA GLY A 12 19.09 42.18 -21.91
C GLY A 12 18.28 43.08 -20.99
N LYS A 13 18.84 44.22 -20.57
CA LYS A 13 18.10 45.23 -19.77
C LYS A 13 16.91 45.80 -20.54
N ALA A 14 17.06 46.08 -21.83
CA ALA A 14 15.96 46.55 -22.67
C ALA A 14 14.88 45.47 -22.84
N ALA A 15 15.27 44.20 -22.97
CA ALA A 15 14.34 43.08 -23.03
C ALA A 15 13.54 42.95 -21.73
N VAL A 16 14.20 43.00 -20.56
CA VAL A 16 13.55 43.01 -19.23
C VAL A 16 12.55 44.16 -19.13
N ALA A 17 12.98 45.39 -19.44
CA ALA A 17 12.10 46.55 -19.36
C ALA A 17 10.87 46.46 -20.29
N ASN A 18 11.06 45.95 -21.52
CA ASN A 18 9.96 45.78 -22.48
C ASN A 18 8.98 44.70 -22.02
N ALA A 19 9.50 43.59 -21.52
CA ALA A 19 8.69 42.49 -21.02
C ALA A 19 7.86 42.90 -19.80
N THR A 20 8.42 43.71 -18.89
CA THR A 20 7.69 44.30 -17.76
C THR A 20 6.58 45.23 -18.25
N ALA A 21 6.86 46.08 -19.24
CA ALA A 21 5.89 47.02 -19.78
C ALA A 21 4.72 46.34 -20.51
N LEU A 22 4.97 45.21 -21.17
CA LEU A 22 3.97 44.47 -21.95
C LEU A 22 3.29 43.35 -21.16
N GLY A 23 3.74 43.05 -19.94
CA GLY A 23 3.29 41.89 -19.17
C GLY A 23 3.60 40.56 -19.86
N THR A 24 4.60 40.54 -20.75
CA THR A 24 5.01 39.35 -21.51
C THR A 24 6.20 38.70 -20.85
N ALA A 25 6.32 37.39 -21.01
CA ALA A 25 7.47 36.67 -20.54
C ALA A 25 8.68 36.78 -21.48
N ILE A 26 9.89 36.81 -20.91
CA ILE A 26 11.14 36.56 -21.64
C ILE A 26 11.46 35.08 -21.62
N SER A 27 11.76 34.51 -22.78
CA SER A 27 12.24 33.13 -22.91
C SER A 27 13.74 33.14 -23.15
N ILE A 28 14.50 32.42 -22.33
CA ILE A 28 15.93 32.22 -22.52
C ILE A 28 16.12 30.84 -23.17
N ALA A 29 16.83 30.80 -24.29
CA ALA A 29 16.92 29.60 -25.13
C ALA A 29 18.29 28.92 -25.05
N GLU A 30 19.38 29.70 -25.17
CA GLU A 30 20.72 29.15 -25.36
C GLU A 30 21.72 29.75 -24.37
N MET A 31 22.75 28.96 -24.05
CA MET A 31 23.95 29.44 -23.39
C MET A 31 25.16 29.09 -24.25
N ALA A 32 26.08 30.05 -24.36
CA ALA A 32 27.35 29.86 -25.03
C ALA A 32 28.52 30.07 -24.09
N ILE A 33 29.61 29.35 -24.36
CA ILE A 33 30.89 29.44 -23.67
C ILE A 33 31.91 29.92 -24.68
N GLY A 34 32.76 30.85 -24.25
CA GLY A 34 33.88 31.36 -25.02
C GLY A 34 35.21 31.18 -24.31
N ASP A 35 36.28 31.24 -25.09
CA ASP A 35 37.65 31.21 -24.60
C ASP A 35 38.30 32.61 -24.51
N GLY A 36 37.51 33.67 -24.72
CA GLY A 36 37.97 35.06 -24.63
C GLY A 36 39.03 35.45 -25.66
N GLY A 37 39.19 34.67 -26.75
CA GLY A 37 40.28 34.85 -27.71
C GLY A 37 41.65 34.47 -27.15
N GLY A 38 41.68 33.62 -26.11
CA GLY A 38 42.90 33.20 -25.41
C GLY A 38 43.33 34.12 -24.26
N ALA A 39 42.55 35.16 -23.94
CA ALA A 39 42.83 36.10 -22.86
C ALA A 39 41.63 36.25 -21.91
N ALA A 40 41.87 36.77 -20.70
CA ALA A 40 40.79 37.09 -19.77
C ALA A 40 39.93 38.23 -20.33
N MET A 41 38.61 38.07 -20.25
CA MET A 41 37.62 39.04 -20.70
C MET A 41 36.94 39.70 -19.50
N SER A 42 36.68 41.01 -19.57
CA SER A 42 35.88 41.74 -18.57
C SER A 42 34.50 42.05 -19.14
N PRO A 43 33.41 41.53 -18.55
CA PRO A 43 32.05 41.72 -19.08
C PRO A 43 31.68 43.20 -19.14
N THR A 44 31.18 43.68 -20.28
CA THR A 44 30.64 45.05 -20.42
C THR A 44 29.21 45.04 -20.94
N ALA A 45 28.40 46.03 -20.55
CA ALA A 45 26.99 46.08 -20.93
C ALA A 45 26.78 46.22 -22.46
N GLU A 46 27.75 46.77 -23.18
CA GLU A 46 27.68 47.02 -24.62
C GLU A 46 27.99 45.78 -25.47
N MET A 47 28.37 44.65 -24.84
CA MET A 47 28.63 43.42 -25.58
C MET A 47 27.34 42.90 -26.21
N THR A 48 27.45 42.54 -27.49
CA THR A 48 26.35 41.94 -28.28
C THR A 48 26.67 40.50 -28.69
N ALA A 49 27.91 40.05 -28.50
CA ALA A 49 28.41 38.70 -28.69
C ALA A 49 29.58 38.43 -27.74
N LEU A 50 29.94 37.15 -27.57
CA LEU A 50 31.17 36.75 -26.89
C LEU A 50 32.40 37.14 -27.72
N VAL A 51 33.55 37.31 -27.07
CA VAL A 51 34.81 37.69 -27.75
C VAL A 51 35.25 36.59 -28.70
N ASN A 52 35.18 35.33 -28.26
CA ASN A 52 35.35 34.17 -29.13
C ASN A 52 34.56 32.98 -28.58
N GLU A 53 33.45 32.67 -29.24
CA GLU A 53 32.56 31.56 -28.90
C GLU A 53 33.17 30.22 -29.32
N VAL A 54 33.24 29.26 -28.40
CA VAL A 54 33.77 27.91 -28.64
C VAL A 54 32.72 26.81 -28.51
N TYR A 55 31.61 27.10 -27.82
CA TYR A 55 30.51 26.16 -27.66
C TYR A 55 29.20 26.90 -27.39
N ARG A 56 28.10 26.42 -27.97
CA ARG A 56 26.74 26.90 -27.75
C ARG A 56 25.80 25.72 -27.75
N ALA A 57 24.86 25.71 -26.81
CA ALA A 57 23.78 24.75 -26.79
C ALA A 57 22.55 25.33 -26.10
N GLU A 58 21.42 24.63 -26.25
CA GLU A 58 20.20 24.90 -25.50
C GLU A 58 20.46 24.74 -24.00
N ILE A 59 19.78 25.56 -23.21
CA ILE A 59 19.94 25.54 -21.75
C ILE A 59 19.31 24.28 -21.17
N ASN A 60 20.06 23.56 -20.34
CA ASN A 60 19.58 22.33 -19.71
C ASN A 60 18.60 22.61 -18.56
N ASN A 61 18.85 23.65 -17.77
CA ASN A 61 18.01 23.98 -16.64
C ASN A 61 18.04 25.48 -16.33
N ILE A 62 16.88 26.04 -16.01
CA ILE A 62 16.74 27.39 -15.46
C ILE A 62 15.92 27.24 -14.18
N ALA A 63 16.43 27.77 -13.07
CA ALA A 63 15.74 27.77 -11.79
C ALA A 63 15.83 29.15 -11.14
N VAL A 64 14.76 29.59 -10.49
CA VAL A 64 14.80 30.74 -9.58
C VAL A 64 15.17 30.22 -8.19
N GLU A 65 16.10 30.90 -7.52
CA GLU A 65 16.52 30.48 -6.20
C GLU A 65 15.42 30.67 -5.15
N THR A 66 15.14 29.61 -4.39
CA THR A 66 14.08 29.58 -3.38
C THR A 66 14.37 30.51 -2.21
N GLU A 67 15.65 30.70 -1.87
CA GLU A 67 16.09 31.60 -0.80
C GLU A 67 16.33 33.04 -1.28
N SER A 68 16.37 33.26 -2.60
CA SER A 68 16.62 34.59 -3.20
C SER A 68 15.90 34.68 -4.55
N PRO A 69 14.60 35.04 -4.56
CA PRO A 69 13.77 35.02 -5.77
C PRO A 69 14.19 36.04 -6.84
N THR A 70 15.17 36.90 -6.54
CA THR A 70 15.82 37.82 -7.48
C THR A 70 17.02 37.19 -8.22
N ILE A 71 17.46 35.99 -7.80
CA ILE A 71 18.58 35.28 -8.43
C ILE A 71 18.04 34.15 -9.30
N MET A 72 18.36 34.23 -10.58
CA MET A 72 18.12 33.19 -11.57
C MET A 72 19.39 32.38 -11.79
N ARG A 73 19.30 31.07 -11.60
CA ARG A 73 20.33 30.10 -11.91
C ARG A 73 20.09 29.52 -13.30
N VAL A 74 21.03 29.73 -14.20
CA VAL A 74 21.03 29.14 -15.54
C VAL A 74 22.15 28.11 -15.61
N GLU A 75 21.81 26.87 -15.99
CA GLU A 75 22.77 25.76 -16.03
C GLU A 75 22.92 25.20 -17.45
N LEU A 76 24.18 25.03 -17.86
CA LEU A 76 24.56 24.37 -19.10
C LEU A 76 25.53 23.21 -18.79
N ILE A 77 25.24 22.04 -19.34
CA ILE A 77 26.13 20.89 -19.26
C ILE A 77 26.85 20.73 -20.60
N VAL A 78 28.18 20.81 -20.56
CA VAL A 78 29.02 20.51 -21.73
C VAL A 78 29.34 19.01 -21.72
N PRO A 79 28.90 18.25 -22.74
CA PRO A 79 29.10 16.81 -22.78
C PRO A 79 30.59 16.46 -22.93
N THR A 80 30.92 15.20 -22.62
CA THR A 80 32.29 14.67 -22.69
C THR A 80 32.86 14.62 -24.12
N THR A 81 32.00 14.69 -25.14
CA THR A 81 32.33 14.64 -26.56
C THR A 81 32.83 15.98 -27.13
N VAL A 82 32.69 17.08 -26.40
CA VAL A 82 33.09 18.43 -26.83
C VAL A 82 34.13 19.00 -25.86
N GLY A 83 35.22 19.58 -26.38
CA GLY A 83 36.31 20.12 -25.58
C GLY A 83 37.50 20.55 -26.44
N GLY A 84 38.68 20.67 -25.81
CA GLY A 84 39.91 21.17 -26.44
C GLY A 84 40.12 22.68 -26.30
N TRP A 85 39.41 23.32 -25.36
CA TRP A 85 39.42 24.77 -25.16
C TRP A 85 39.37 25.12 -23.66
N THR A 86 39.72 26.37 -23.34
CA THR A 86 39.69 26.90 -21.97
C THR A 86 38.50 27.83 -21.82
N ALA A 87 37.53 27.48 -20.98
CA ALA A 87 36.39 28.34 -20.68
C ALA A 87 36.88 29.61 -19.96
N ARG A 88 36.44 30.78 -20.45
CA ARG A 88 36.78 32.10 -19.85
C ARG A 88 35.61 33.08 -19.84
N GLU A 89 34.66 32.90 -20.73
CA GLU A 89 33.46 33.74 -20.81
C GLU A 89 32.22 32.89 -21.02
N VAL A 90 31.09 33.42 -20.58
CA VAL A 90 29.78 32.78 -20.73
C VAL A 90 28.77 33.82 -21.18
N GLY A 91 27.92 33.43 -22.13
CA GLY A 91 26.86 34.26 -22.68
C GLY A 91 25.53 33.54 -22.57
N VAL A 92 24.50 34.25 -22.15
CA VAL A 92 23.13 33.75 -22.06
C VAL A 92 22.31 34.47 -23.13
N PHE A 93 21.56 33.72 -23.95
CA PHE A 93 20.83 34.24 -25.10
C PHE A 93 19.32 34.00 -24.99
N ASP A 94 18.54 34.97 -25.45
CA ASP A 94 17.08 34.83 -25.55
C ASP A 94 16.64 34.11 -26.84
N ASP A 95 15.34 33.82 -26.94
CA ASP A 95 14.71 33.21 -28.12
C ASP A 95 14.87 34.00 -29.42
N ALA A 96 15.10 35.31 -29.32
CA ALA A 96 15.40 36.21 -30.43
C ALA A 96 16.90 36.21 -30.80
N GLY A 97 17.73 35.41 -30.12
CA GLY A 97 19.17 35.29 -30.36
C GLY A 97 20.00 36.48 -29.85
N ARG A 98 19.43 37.34 -28.99
CA ARG A 98 20.11 38.49 -28.40
C ARG A 98 20.90 38.04 -27.18
N LEU A 99 22.12 38.57 -27.02
CA LEU A 99 22.93 38.33 -25.82
C LEU A 99 22.27 39.03 -24.63
N PHE A 100 21.61 38.25 -23.77
CA PHE A 100 20.85 38.72 -22.61
C PHE A 100 21.78 39.06 -21.44
N ALA A 101 22.75 38.18 -21.17
CA ALA A 101 23.72 38.37 -20.10
C ALA A 101 25.10 37.85 -20.52
N VAL A 102 26.14 38.45 -19.95
CA VAL A 102 27.53 38.07 -20.20
C VAL A 102 28.31 38.05 -18.89
N GLY A 103 29.12 37.02 -18.70
CA GLY A 103 29.93 36.82 -17.51
C GLY A 103 31.33 36.35 -17.84
N ASN A 104 32.27 36.62 -16.92
CA ASN A 104 33.60 36.04 -16.97
C ASN A 104 33.67 34.80 -16.06
N PHE A 105 34.52 33.86 -16.45
CA PHE A 105 34.67 32.58 -15.80
C PHE A 105 36.16 32.30 -15.55
N PRO A 106 36.53 31.62 -14.44
CA PRO A 106 37.91 31.22 -14.20
C PRO A 106 38.41 30.28 -15.29
N ASP A 107 39.69 30.40 -15.63
CA ASP A 107 40.38 29.55 -16.60
C ASP A 107 40.15 28.07 -16.30
N THR A 108 39.24 27.47 -17.06
CA THR A 108 38.82 26.09 -16.84
C THR A 108 39.04 25.30 -18.13
N TYR A 109 40.09 24.47 -18.14
CA TYR A 109 40.37 23.62 -19.29
C TYR A 109 39.38 22.47 -19.40
N LYS A 110 38.68 22.40 -20.54
CA LYS A 110 37.76 21.32 -20.87
C LYS A 110 38.45 20.36 -21.85
N PRO A 111 38.97 19.20 -21.40
CA PRO A 111 39.55 18.23 -22.32
C PRO A 111 38.47 17.60 -23.20
N GLN A 112 38.89 17.13 -24.38
CA GLN A 112 38.10 16.26 -25.26
C GLN A 112 38.54 14.81 -25.11
N LEU A 113 37.64 13.87 -25.42
CA LEU A 113 37.89 12.42 -25.29
C LEU A 113 39.13 11.96 -26.07
N SER A 114 39.44 12.60 -27.20
CA SER A 114 40.62 12.33 -28.04
C SER A 114 41.96 12.66 -27.37
N GLU A 115 41.95 13.47 -26.30
CA GLU A 115 43.13 13.77 -25.47
C GLU A 115 43.30 12.76 -24.33
N GLY A 116 42.48 11.70 -24.30
CA GLY A 116 42.54 10.63 -23.30
C GLY A 116 41.89 10.97 -21.96
N SER A 117 41.20 12.11 -21.85
CA SER A 117 40.45 12.50 -20.65
C SER A 117 39.03 12.95 -21.00
N ALA A 118 38.05 12.16 -20.57
CA ALA A 118 36.65 12.56 -20.61
C ALA A 118 36.30 13.33 -19.33
N ARG A 119 35.93 14.60 -19.46
CA ARG A 119 35.36 15.39 -18.37
C ARG A 119 34.03 15.96 -18.81
N GLU A 120 33.07 15.97 -17.91
CA GLU A 120 31.84 16.74 -18.05
C GLU A 120 32.04 18.08 -17.35
N LEU A 121 31.60 19.17 -17.96
CA LEU A 121 31.69 20.51 -17.37
C LEU A 121 30.29 21.08 -17.21
N LYS A 122 29.86 21.21 -15.95
CA LYS A 122 28.64 21.93 -15.58
C LYS A 122 28.98 23.39 -15.35
N VAL A 123 28.47 24.27 -16.19
CA VAL A 123 28.59 25.73 -16.04
C VAL A 123 27.30 26.25 -15.44
N VAL A 124 27.42 27.02 -14.37
CA VAL A 124 26.29 27.59 -13.65
C VAL A 124 26.46 29.10 -13.58
N VAL A 125 25.50 29.83 -14.12
CA VAL A 125 25.48 31.29 -14.16
C VAL A 125 24.39 31.79 -13.21
N LEU A 126 24.77 32.71 -12.33
CA LEU A 126 23.84 33.38 -11.42
C LEU A 126 23.57 34.78 -11.96
N LEU A 127 22.31 35.08 -12.26
CA LEU A 127 21.85 36.35 -12.79
C LEU A 127 20.93 37.00 -11.77
N GLU A 128 21.24 38.23 -11.35
CA GLU A 128 20.33 39.02 -10.54
C GLU A 128 19.36 39.80 -11.44
N VAL A 129 18.06 39.54 -11.32
CA VAL A 129 17.00 40.21 -12.05
C VAL A 129 16.07 40.87 -11.05
N THR A 130 15.91 42.19 -11.16
CA THR A 130 15.23 43.03 -10.15
C THR A 130 13.72 42.78 -10.07
N GLU A 131 13.09 42.18 -11.10
CA GLU A 131 11.68 41.82 -11.10
C GLU A 131 11.47 40.40 -11.67
N SER A 132 11.18 39.45 -10.78
CA SER A 132 11.07 38.01 -11.09
C SER A 132 9.72 37.58 -11.70
N GLY A 133 8.80 38.52 -11.94
CA GLY A 133 7.47 38.23 -12.49
C GLY A 133 7.37 38.17 -14.03
N VAL A 134 8.47 38.37 -14.74
CA VAL A 134 8.48 38.74 -16.17
C VAL A 134 9.26 37.73 -17.05
N VAL A 135 9.80 36.66 -16.48
CA VAL A 135 10.54 35.64 -17.26
C VAL A 135 9.79 34.31 -17.14
N ASN A 136 9.06 33.92 -18.18
CA ASN A 136 8.49 32.55 -18.21
C ASN A 136 9.59 31.58 -18.61
N LEU A 137 9.68 30.56 -17.79
CA LEU A 137 10.50 29.39 -17.96
C LEU A 137 9.94 28.55 -19.12
N SER A 138 10.52 28.66 -20.31
CA SER A 138 10.25 27.73 -21.40
C SER A 138 11.56 27.05 -21.78
N VAL A 139 11.86 25.94 -21.11
CA VAL A 139 12.90 25.00 -21.55
C VAL A 139 12.19 23.83 -22.20
N ASP A 140 12.57 23.49 -23.43
CA ASP A 140 12.19 22.24 -24.09
C ASP A 140 12.93 21.08 -23.39
N PRO A 141 12.25 20.17 -22.69
CA PRO A 141 12.90 19.12 -21.91
C PRO A 141 13.37 17.92 -22.76
N THR A 142 13.49 18.04 -24.09
CA THR A 142 13.88 16.91 -24.95
C THR A 142 15.39 16.64 -25.02
N ILE A 143 16.26 17.47 -24.43
CA ILE A 143 17.70 17.13 -24.30
C ILE A 143 17.99 16.40 -22.99
N VAL A 144 18.04 15.07 -23.16
CA VAL A 144 18.36 14.01 -22.22
C VAL A 144 19.68 14.26 -21.47
N LEU A 145 19.55 14.58 -20.19
CA LEU A 145 20.32 14.01 -19.08
C LEU A 145 19.43 14.23 -17.86
N ALA A 146 18.89 13.16 -17.27
CA ALA A 146 17.91 13.23 -16.19
C ALA A 146 18.43 14.09 -15.03
N THR A 147 18.09 15.37 -15.04
CA THR A 147 18.34 16.28 -13.93
C THR A 147 17.51 15.81 -12.74
N SER A 148 17.96 16.10 -11.51
CA SER A 148 17.22 15.80 -10.28
C SER A 148 15.73 16.16 -10.38
N LYS A 149 15.39 17.21 -11.15
CA LYS A 149 14.01 17.58 -11.49
C LYS A 149 13.18 16.47 -12.16
N TYR A 150 13.73 15.63 -13.03
CA TYR A 150 12.98 14.48 -13.56
C TYR A 150 12.70 13.45 -12.47
N VAL A 151 13.64 13.25 -11.53
CA VAL A 151 13.43 12.34 -10.39
C VAL A 151 12.43 12.94 -9.41
N ASP A 152 12.50 14.24 -9.14
CA ASP A 152 11.58 14.95 -8.25
C ASP A 152 10.18 15.07 -8.86
N ASP A 153 10.07 15.38 -10.16
CA ASP A 153 8.79 15.44 -10.88
C ASP A 153 8.20 14.03 -11.06
N ALA A 154 9.01 12.99 -11.30
CA ALA A 154 8.55 11.61 -11.34
C ALA A 154 8.13 11.11 -9.95
N LEU A 155 8.81 11.53 -8.88
CA LEU A 155 8.42 11.24 -7.51
C LEU A 155 7.12 11.95 -7.15
N ALA A 156 6.98 13.24 -7.48
CA ALA A 156 5.76 14.01 -7.28
C ALA A 156 4.59 13.46 -8.12
N ALA A 157 4.82 13.05 -9.37
CA ALA A 157 3.81 12.42 -10.21
C ALA A 157 3.40 11.05 -9.65
N LEU A 158 4.34 10.26 -9.12
CA LEU A 158 4.06 9.01 -8.44
C LEU A 158 3.27 9.23 -7.15
N GLU A 159 3.62 10.24 -6.35
CA GLU A 159 2.90 10.63 -5.13
C GLU A 159 1.47 11.08 -5.44
N GLN A 160 1.29 11.85 -6.52
CA GLN A 160 -0.02 12.28 -6.96
C GLN A 160 -0.86 11.09 -7.45
N LEU A 161 -0.26 10.16 -8.19
CA LEU A 161 -0.95 8.96 -8.68
C LEU A 161 -1.29 8.00 -7.53
N PHE A 162 -0.42 7.87 -6.52
CA PHE A 162 -0.71 7.13 -5.29
C PHE A 162 -1.86 7.76 -4.50
N THR A 163 -1.89 9.09 -4.42
CA THR A 163 -2.94 9.82 -3.71
C THR A 163 -4.27 9.72 -4.44
N GLU A 164 -4.28 9.82 -5.77
CA GLU A 164 -5.48 9.65 -6.60
C GLU A 164 -6.01 8.22 -6.51
N GLN A 165 -5.15 7.19 -6.55
CA GLN A 165 -5.59 5.80 -6.36
C GLN A 165 -6.07 5.52 -4.93
N MET A 166 -5.43 6.09 -3.90
CA MET A 166 -5.87 5.95 -2.52
C MET A 166 -7.21 6.67 -2.30
N ASN A 167 -7.41 7.85 -2.88
CA ASN A 167 -8.68 8.58 -2.80
C ASN A 167 -9.78 7.89 -3.60
N ALA A 168 -9.49 7.28 -4.75
CA ALA A 168 -10.45 6.46 -5.49
C ALA A 168 -10.83 5.18 -4.73
N ALA A 169 -9.86 4.53 -4.07
CA ALA A 169 -10.13 3.39 -3.18
C ALA A 169 -10.91 3.79 -1.92
N LEU A 170 -10.71 5.00 -1.42
CA LEU A 170 -11.50 5.59 -0.32
C LEU A 170 -12.92 5.97 -0.78
N ASP A 171 -13.10 6.49 -2.00
CA ASP A 171 -14.42 6.85 -2.54
C ASP A 171 -15.27 5.61 -2.87
N GLU A 172 -14.67 4.55 -3.43
CA GLU A 172 -15.35 3.26 -3.58
C GLU A 172 -15.71 2.58 -2.23
N SER A 173 -14.96 2.87 -1.15
CA SER A 173 -15.22 2.28 0.17
C SER A 173 -16.08 3.14 1.11
N VAL A 174 -16.28 4.42 0.81
CA VAL A 174 -17.03 5.38 1.68
C VAL A 174 -18.22 6.04 0.97
N GLY A 175 -18.33 5.95 -0.37
CA GLY A 175 -19.28 6.69 -1.21
C GLY A 175 -20.78 6.48 -0.99
N THR A 176 -21.22 5.70 0.01
CA THR A 176 -22.63 5.60 0.40
C THR A 176 -22.90 5.64 1.91
N MET A 177 -21.94 6.06 2.75
CA MET A 177 -22.18 6.11 4.20
C MET A 177 -22.96 7.38 4.60
N THR A 178 -24.22 7.19 4.95
CA THR A 178 -25.05 8.17 5.65
C THR A 178 -24.64 8.25 7.13
N PRO A 179 -25.00 9.32 7.88
CA PRO A 179 -24.77 9.37 9.33
C PRO A 179 -25.37 8.20 10.14
N GLU A 180 -26.30 7.44 9.55
CA GLU A 180 -26.85 6.19 10.13
C GLU A 180 -25.86 5.02 10.03
N ASP A 181 -24.97 5.01 9.03
CA ASP A 181 -23.95 3.96 8.82
C ASP A 181 -22.75 4.08 9.78
N ILE A 182 -22.57 5.24 10.43
CA ILE A 182 -21.51 5.49 11.42
C ILE A 182 -21.87 4.86 12.78
N GLY A 183 -23.13 4.46 12.98
CA GLY A 183 -23.57 3.69 14.14
C GLY A 183 -23.42 2.17 13.98
N ALA A 184 -22.98 1.68 12.81
CA ALA A 184 -22.98 0.25 12.48
C ALA A 184 -21.76 -0.23 11.67
N ALA A 185 -20.69 0.56 11.54
CA ALA A 185 -19.47 0.12 10.88
C ALA A 185 -18.58 -0.69 11.85
N PRO A 186 -18.38 -2.01 11.65
CA PRO A 186 -17.42 -2.75 12.46
C PRO A 186 -16.02 -2.26 12.12
N ALA A 187 -15.19 -2.10 13.15
CA ALA A 187 -13.80 -1.68 13.03
C ALA A 187 -13.02 -2.64 12.13
N ASN A 188 -12.90 -2.32 10.83
CA ASN A 188 -11.99 -2.99 9.93
C ASN A 188 -10.71 -2.16 9.83
N HIS A 189 -9.84 -2.30 10.84
CA HIS A 189 -8.44 -1.91 10.70
C HIS A 189 -7.54 -3.11 11.03
N THR A 190 -6.97 -3.67 9.96
CA THR A 190 -5.79 -4.55 9.89
C THR A 190 -5.90 -5.97 10.47
N HIS A 191 -6.45 -6.89 9.67
CA HIS A 191 -6.02 -8.30 9.66
C HIS A 191 -5.80 -8.71 8.18
N PRO A 192 -4.79 -9.52 7.82
CA PRO A 192 -4.60 -9.95 6.44
C PRO A 192 -5.85 -10.68 5.92
N PRO A 193 -6.10 -10.70 4.59
CA PRO A 193 -7.32 -11.24 3.99
C PRO A 193 -7.32 -12.78 3.91
N ASP A 194 -7.03 -13.50 5.00
CA ASP A 194 -6.71 -14.93 4.91
C ASP A 194 -7.77 -15.88 5.51
N THR A 195 -8.77 -15.37 6.24
CA THR A 195 -9.83 -16.23 6.82
C THR A 195 -11.19 -15.98 6.17
N PRO A 196 -11.74 -16.96 5.40
CA PRO A 196 -13.04 -16.81 4.77
C PRO A 196 -14.17 -16.56 5.78
N THR A 197 -15.13 -15.70 5.41
CA THR A 197 -16.38 -15.53 6.15
C THR A 197 -17.11 -16.87 6.34
N GLY A 198 -17.69 -17.09 7.52
CA GLY A 198 -18.30 -18.35 7.92
C GLY A 198 -17.32 -19.37 8.51
N THR A 199 -16.01 -19.08 8.55
CA THR A 199 -15.04 -19.93 9.24
C THR A 199 -15.31 -19.92 10.74
N VAL A 200 -15.42 -21.12 11.32
CA VAL A 200 -15.54 -21.32 12.77
C VAL A 200 -14.21 -21.78 13.34
N VAL A 201 -13.73 -21.11 14.39
CA VAL A 201 -12.52 -21.49 15.13
C VAL A 201 -12.78 -21.51 16.63
N ALA A 202 -11.97 -22.26 17.37
CA ALA A 202 -11.94 -22.18 18.82
C ALA A 202 -10.84 -21.21 19.27
N ILE A 203 -11.16 -20.32 20.21
CA ILE A 203 -10.18 -19.41 20.82
C ILE A 203 -10.00 -19.71 22.30
N ALA A 204 -8.77 -19.50 22.77
CA ALA A 204 -8.40 -19.63 24.19
C ALA A 204 -8.60 -18.33 25.00
N GLY A 205 -9.32 -17.35 24.42
CA GLY A 205 -9.72 -16.11 25.08
C GLY A 205 -11.19 -16.12 25.49
N THR A 206 -11.55 -15.20 26.39
CA THR A 206 -12.92 -15.04 26.91
C THR A 206 -13.63 -13.82 26.33
N SER A 207 -13.03 -13.14 25.35
CA SER A 207 -13.57 -11.97 24.68
C SER A 207 -13.55 -12.21 23.17
N VAL A 208 -14.64 -11.87 22.49
CA VAL A 208 -14.74 -12.01 21.04
C VAL A 208 -13.90 -10.91 20.37
N PRO A 209 -12.92 -11.24 19.51
CA PRO A 209 -12.15 -10.25 18.77
C PRO A 209 -12.98 -9.50 17.72
N ASP A 210 -12.53 -8.30 17.34
CA ASP A 210 -13.15 -7.55 16.25
C ASP A 210 -13.18 -8.36 14.95
N GLY A 211 -14.29 -8.25 14.22
CA GLY A 211 -14.54 -9.02 13.00
C GLY A 211 -14.96 -10.48 13.22
N TRP A 212 -15.21 -10.89 14.47
CA TRP A 212 -15.75 -12.21 14.84
C TRP A 212 -17.03 -12.10 15.67
N LEU A 213 -17.83 -13.16 15.70
CA LEU A 213 -19.00 -13.31 16.57
C LEU A 213 -18.89 -14.61 17.35
N GLU A 214 -19.40 -14.66 18.58
CA GLU A 214 -19.52 -15.93 19.30
C GLU A 214 -20.56 -16.84 18.64
N CYS A 215 -20.31 -18.14 18.60
CA CYS A 215 -21.30 -19.13 18.16
C CYS A 215 -22.27 -19.45 19.31
N ASP A 216 -23.15 -18.51 19.64
CA ASP A 216 -24.07 -18.55 20.79
C ASP A 216 -25.56 -18.65 20.42
N GLY A 217 -25.87 -18.85 19.14
CA GLY A 217 -27.24 -18.91 18.63
C GLY A 217 -27.91 -17.55 18.40
N ALA A 218 -27.18 -16.44 18.47
CA ALA A 218 -27.75 -15.10 18.28
C ALA A 218 -28.47 -14.95 16.93
N SER A 219 -29.59 -14.21 16.95
CA SER A 219 -30.34 -13.81 15.76
C SER A 219 -29.79 -12.49 15.22
N LEU A 220 -29.32 -12.49 13.98
CA LEU A 220 -28.67 -11.35 13.32
C LEU A 220 -29.46 -10.87 12.11
N SER A 221 -29.33 -9.58 11.80
CA SER A 221 -29.92 -8.98 10.61
C SER A 221 -29.26 -9.52 9.34
N THR A 222 -30.09 -9.98 8.40
CA THR A 222 -29.64 -10.41 7.05
C THR A 222 -28.99 -9.28 6.24
N THR A 223 -29.35 -8.02 6.54
CA THR A 223 -28.78 -6.85 5.86
C THR A 223 -27.47 -6.43 6.49
N SER A 224 -27.41 -6.31 7.82
CA SER A 224 -26.19 -5.88 8.53
C SER A 224 -25.06 -6.92 8.45
N TYR A 225 -25.40 -8.20 8.30
CA TYR A 225 -24.45 -9.31 8.20
C TYR A 225 -24.62 -10.08 6.87
N ALA A 226 -24.81 -9.35 5.77
CA ALA A 226 -25.10 -9.93 4.45
C ALA A 226 -24.02 -10.92 3.97
N GLY A 227 -22.73 -10.64 4.21
CA GLY A 227 -21.63 -11.54 3.84
C GLY A 227 -21.70 -12.87 4.57
N LEU A 228 -21.98 -12.86 5.88
CA LEU A 228 -22.15 -14.07 6.65
C LEU A 228 -23.44 -14.83 6.26
N TYR A 229 -24.54 -14.10 6.05
CA TYR A 229 -25.80 -14.69 5.61
C TYR A 229 -25.67 -15.40 4.26
N ALA A 230 -24.93 -14.82 3.31
CA ALA A 230 -24.66 -15.44 2.02
C ALA A 230 -23.95 -16.80 2.14
N VAL A 231 -23.16 -17.00 3.21
CA VAL A 231 -22.41 -18.25 3.45
C VAL A 231 -23.24 -19.26 4.23
N ILE A 232 -23.84 -18.87 5.36
CA ILE A 232 -24.49 -19.83 6.28
C ILE A 232 -26.01 -19.92 6.10
N GLY A 233 -26.61 -18.95 5.40
CA GLY A 233 -28.05 -18.86 5.19
C GLY A 233 -28.84 -18.94 6.50
N SER A 234 -29.93 -19.70 6.48
CA SER A 234 -30.79 -19.92 7.64
C SER A 234 -30.64 -21.32 8.26
N VAL A 235 -29.49 -21.98 8.04
CA VAL A 235 -29.24 -23.36 8.50
C VAL A 235 -29.47 -23.51 10.01
N PHE A 236 -29.12 -22.51 10.80
CA PHE A 236 -29.22 -22.53 12.26
C PHE A 236 -30.45 -21.80 12.80
N GLY A 237 -31.31 -21.29 11.91
CA GLY A 237 -32.53 -20.56 12.26
C GLY A 237 -32.83 -19.44 11.27
N SER A 238 -34.12 -19.16 11.09
CA SER A 238 -34.66 -18.12 10.20
C SER A 238 -35.62 -17.20 10.95
N GLY A 239 -35.59 -15.92 10.60
CA GLY A 239 -36.64 -14.93 10.88
C GLY A 239 -37.02 -14.18 9.61
N THR A 240 -37.93 -13.21 9.71
CA THR A 240 -38.39 -12.41 8.54
C THR A 240 -37.24 -11.69 7.84
N ASP A 241 -36.41 -10.99 8.61
CA ASP A 241 -35.22 -10.26 8.12
C ASP A 241 -33.95 -10.69 8.86
N ALA A 242 -33.98 -11.89 9.46
CA ALA A 242 -32.93 -12.39 10.34
C ALA A 242 -32.54 -13.85 10.07
N PHE A 243 -31.31 -14.18 10.46
CA PHE A 243 -30.79 -15.55 10.49
C PHE A 243 -30.07 -15.79 11.81
N ASN A 244 -29.96 -17.04 12.23
CA ASN A 244 -29.29 -17.37 13.48
C ASN A 244 -27.86 -17.86 13.23
N LEU A 245 -26.98 -17.54 14.18
CA LEU A 245 -25.68 -18.19 14.30
C LEU A 245 -25.84 -19.64 14.79
N PRO A 246 -24.83 -20.50 14.58
CA PRO A 246 -24.72 -21.75 15.31
C PRO A 246 -24.68 -21.48 16.83
N ASP A 247 -25.35 -22.31 17.64
CA ASP A 247 -25.06 -22.40 19.08
C ASP A 247 -24.17 -23.62 19.31
N LEU A 248 -22.88 -23.38 19.57
CA LEU A 248 -21.87 -24.44 19.73
C LEU A 248 -21.39 -24.58 21.18
N ARG A 249 -22.06 -23.92 22.12
CA ARG A 249 -21.69 -23.96 23.53
C ARG A 249 -22.01 -25.34 24.10
N GLY A 250 -20.97 -26.05 24.55
CA GLY A 250 -21.10 -27.41 25.07
C GLY A 250 -21.17 -28.51 24.00
N GLU A 251 -21.06 -28.15 22.72
CA GLU A 251 -21.16 -29.10 21.62
C GLU A 251 -19.80 -29.63 21.17
N PHE A 252 -19.80 -30.84 20.59
CA PHE A 252 -18.67 -31.36 19.84
C PHE A 252 -18.90 -31.21 18.35
N LEU A 253 -17.93 -30.61 17.66
CA LEU A 253 -17.93 -30.55 16.21
C LEU A 253 -17.50 -31.89 15.61
N ARG A 254 -18.20 -32.30 14.55
CA ARG A 254 -17.80 -33.44 13.73
C ARG A 254 -17.95 -33.11 12.25
N GLY A 255 -17.08 -33.69 11.44
CA GLY A 255 -17.10 -33.49 9.99
C GLY A 255 -18.43 -33.93 9.40
N TRP A 256 -18.97 -33.11 8.49
CA TRP A 256 -20.14 -33.46 7.70
C TRP A 256 -19.79 -34.61 6.75
N ASP A 257 -20.67 -35.61 6.67
CA ASP A 257 -20.42 -36.81 5.84
C ASP A 257 -20.19 -36.45 4.37
N HIS A 258 -20.94 -35.46 3.87
CA HIS A 258 -20.85 -34.94 2.50
C HIS A 258 -20.74 -36.05 1.42
N GLY A 259 -21.47 -37.16 1.61
CA GLY A 259 -21.53 -38.27 0.66
C GLY A 259 -20.49 -39.37 0.84
N ARG A 260 -19.67 -39.34 1.92
CA ARG A 260 -18.70 -40.40 2.23
C ARG A 260 -19.36 -41.71 2.67
N GLY A 261 -20.54 -41.64 3.28
CA GLY A 261 -21.33 -42.79 3.72
C GLY A 261 -21.06 -43.29 5.15
N VAL A 262 -20.21 -42.59 5.93
CA VAL A 262 -19.89 -42.96 7.32
C VAL A 262 -20.94 -42.45 8.30
N ASP A 263 -21.52 -41.28 8.05
CA ASP A 263 -22.63 -40.69 8.81
C ASP A 263 -23.81 -40.39 7.88
N SER A 264 -24.21 -41.43 7.14
CA SER A 264 -25.25 -41.37 6.11
C SER A 264 -26.58 -40.84 6.67
N GLY A 265 -27.20 -39.93 5.94
CA GLY A 265 -28.51 -39.37 6.30
C GLY A 265 -28.45 -38.19 7.29
N ARG A 266 -27.26 -37.78 7.72
CA ARG A 266 -27.11 -36.57 8.55
C ARG A 266 -27.00 -35.31 7.68
N ASN A 267 -27.88 -34.35 7.95
CA ASN A 267 -27.88 -33.05 7.29
C ASN A 267 -26.77 -32.14 7.86
N PHE A 268 -26.25 -31.26 7.01
CA PHE A 268 -25.33 -30.20 7.46
C PHE A 268 -26.01 -29.34 8.53
N GLY A 269 -25.27 -28.99 9.58
CA GLY A 269 -25.76 -28.17 10.70
C GLY A 269 -26.74 -28.87 11.67
N SER A 270 -27.07 -30.16 11.47
CA SER A 270 -28.05 -30.82 12.33
C SER A 270 -27.50 -31.21 13.71
N TYR A 271 -28.30 -30.99 14.76
CA TYR A 271 -28.05 -31.48 16.11
C TYR A 271 -28.09 -33.01 16.17
N GLN A 272 -27.28 -33.59 17.05
CA GLN A 272 -27.32 -35.00 17.39
C GLN A 272 -27.07 -35.15 18.89
N GLY A 273 -28.00 -35.81 19.59
CA GLY A 273 -27.85 -36.11 21.00
C GLY A 273 -26.73 -37.12 21.29
N GLU A 274 -26.33 -37.19 22.56
CA GLU A 274 -25.36 -38.17 23.02
C GLU A 274 -25.84 -39.62 22.80
N ALA A 275 -24.90 -40.51 22.52
CA ALA A 275 -25.18 -41.93 22.37
C ALA A 275 -23.93 -42.76 22.73
N PHE A 276 -24.16 -43.93 23.33
CA PHE A 276 -23.14 -44.96 23.51
C PHE A 276 -23.39 -46.11 22.54
N LYS A 277 -22.32 -46.81 22.13
CA LYS A 277 -22.47 -47.98 21.27
C LYS A 277 -23.24 -49.07 22.00
N SER A 278 -24.25 -49.65 21.34
CA SER A 278 -24.96 -50.82 21.86
C SER A 278 -23.99 -51.94 22.23
N HIS A 279 -24.16 -52.52 23.41
CA HIS A 279 -23.33 -53.59 23.96
C HIS A 279 -24.13 -54.45 24.94
N ASN A 280 -23.58 -55.60 25.32
CA ASN A 280 -24.18 -56.55 26.27
C ASN A 280 -23.27 -56.81 27.47
N HIS A 281 -23.88 -57.24 28.57
CA HIS A 281 -23.19 -57.73 29.77
C HIS A 281 -23.48 -59.21 30.00
N ALA A 282 -22.47 -59.96 30.42
CA ALA A 282 -22.62 -61.35 30.83
C ALA A 282 -22.23 -61.48 32.31
N ALA A 283 -23.20 -61.86 33.15
CA ALA A 283 -22.94 -62.20 34.54
C ALA A 283 -22.50 -63.67 34.63
N LYS A 284 -21.33 -63.93 35.23
CA LYS A 284 -20.93 -65.29 35.60
C LYS A 284 -21.53 -65.60 36.98
N ILE A 285 -22.62 -66.36 36.98
CA ILE A 285 -23.19 -66.89 38.22
C ILE A 285 -22.57 -68.27 38.44
N PRO A 286 -21.71 -68.47 39.46
CA PRO A 286 -21.18 -69.79 39.75
C PRO A 286 -22.34 -70.73 40.02
N ASN A 287 -22.36 -71.88 39.34
CA ASN A 287 -23.38 -72.90 39.51
C ASN A 287 -23.45 -73.23 41.01
N ALA A 288 -24.61 -73.01 41.65
CA ALA A 288 -24.81 -73.35 43.05
C ALA A 288 -24.93 -74.88 43.19
N TYR A 289 -23.81 -75.58 43.00
CA TYR A 289 -23.67 -76.94 43.49
C TYR A 289 -23.73 -76.81 45.01
N CYS A 290 -24.79 -77.30 45.62
CA CYS A 290 -24.75 -77.55 47.03
C CYS A 290 -24.78 -79.05 47.21
N GLU A 291 -23.87 -79.54 48.04
CA GLU A 291 -23.71 -80.96 48.29
C GLU A 291 -24.65 -81.36 49.43
N GLY A 292 -25.46 -82.40 49.18
CA GLY A 292 -26.36 -82.99 50.15
C GLY A 292 -27.46 -83.86 49.50
N PRO A 293 -28.04 -84.85 50.21
CA PRO A 293 -29.04 -85.73 49.64
C PRO A 293 -30.34 -84.97 49.35
N GLY A 294 -30.82 -85.02 48.10
CA GLY A 294 -32.11 -84.45 47.68
C GLY A 294 -32.04 -83.18 46.80
N ARG A 295 -31.14 -83.11 45.82
CA ARG A 295 -30.96 -81.87 45.03
C ARG A 295 -31.03 -82.11 43.52
N GLY A 296 -31.95 -81.38 42.88
CA GLY A 296 -32.04 -81.21 41.43
C GLY A 296 -31.40 -79.90 40.99
N LEU A 297 -31.02 -79.84 39.72
CA LEU A 297 -30.59 -78.62 39.03
C LEU A 297 -31.68 -77.54 39.15
N ILE A 298 -31.30 -76.31 39.53
CA ILE A 298 -32.17 -75.15 39.36
C ILE A 298 -32.15 -74.83 37.86
N TYR A 299 -33.06 -75.45 37.11
CA TYR A 299 -33.41 -74.97 35.80
C TYR A 299 -34.17 -73.65 35.98
N MET A 300 -33.69 -72.57 35.36
CA MET A 300 -34.52 -71.40 35.11
C MET A 300 -35.60 -71.83 34.12
N THR A 301 -36.67 -72.46 34.61
CA THR A 301 -37.84 -72.77 33.79
C THR A 301 -38.56 -71.48 33.43
N PRO A 302 -39.17 -71.35 32.23
CA PRO A 302 -39.78 -70.11 31.72
C PRO A 302 -40.93 -69.50 32.57
N ASN A 303 -41.26 -70.09 33.72
CA ASN A 303 -42.38 -69.69 34.56
C ASN A 303 -42.02 -69.61 36.07
N ALA A 304 -40.73 -69.60 36.41
CA ALA A 304 -40.29 -69.30 37.78
C ALA A 304 -40.22 -67.77 37.96
N THR A 305 -40.74 -67.27 39.09
CA THR A 305 -40.70 -65.86 39.49
C THR A 305 -39.31 -65.29 39.27
N THR A 306 -39.13 -64.47 38.22
CA THR A 306 -37.82 -63.99 37.77
C THR A 306 -37.21 -63.12 38.86
N THR A 307 -36.19 -63.64 39.57
CA THR A 307 -35.30 -62.80 40.38
C THR A 307 -34.37 -62.06 39.45
N SER A 308 -34.77 -60.87 39.00
CA SER A 308 -33.92 -59.99 38.20
C SER A 308 -32.74 -59.51 39.07
N VAL A 309 -31.52 -59.91 38.71
CA VAL A 309 -30.30 -59.29 39.23
C VAL A 309 -30.03 -58.06 38.38
N ALA A 310 -30.42 -56.88 38.88
CA ALA A 310 -30.19 -55.62 38.20
C ALA A 310 -28.81 -55.05 38.60
N THR A 311 -28.07 -54.55 37.62
CA THR A 311 -26.93 -53.67 37.89
C THR A 311 -27.45 -52.30 38.32
N THR A 312 -26.73 -51.60 39.20
CA THR A 312 -27.00 -50.19 39.49
C THR A 312 -26.40 -49.29 38.41
N ALA A 313 -26.98 -48.11 38.21
CA ALA A 313 -26.37 -47.10 37.36
C ALA A 313 -25.02 -46.65 37.97
N VAL A 314 -24.00 -46.58 37.12
CA VAL A 314 -22.67 -46.04 37.47
C VAL A 314 -22.28 -45.05 36.37
N GLY A 315 -21.73 -43.89 36.77
CA GLY A 315 -21.36 -42.83 35.83
C GLY A 315 -21.94 -41.45 36.21
N GLY A 316 -21.91 -40.53 35.25
CA GLY A 316 -22.48 -39.18 35.36
C GLY A 316 -23.69 -38.98 34.43
N THR A 317 -24.15 -37.74 34.32
CA THR A 317 -25.31 -37.33 33.49
C THR A 317 -25.03 -37.28 31.99
N GLU A 318 -23.76 -37.36 31.58
CA GLU A 318 -23.33 -37.22 30.18
C GLU A 318 -22.19 -38.20 29.88
N THR A 319 -22.25 -38.85 28.71
CA THR A 319 -21.12 -39.66 28.23
C THR A 319 -20.16 -38.82 27.42
N ARG A 320 -18.96 -38.57 27.97
CA ARG A 320 -17.95 -37.73 27.29
C ARG A 320 -16.51 -38.21 27.49
N PRO A 321 -15.63 -38.05 26.50
CA PRO A 321 -14.19 -38.18 26.70
C PRO A 321 -13.65 -36.99 27.53
N ARG A 322 -12.37 -37.06 27.92
CA ARG A 322 -11.68 -35.90 28.51
C ARG A 322 -11.66 -34.74 27.50
N ASN A 323 -12.04 -33.54 27.95
CA ASN A 323 -12.08 -32.35 27.10
C ASN A 323 -11.65 -31.08 27.88
N ARG A 324 -11.53 -29.97 27.15
CA ARG A 324 -11.36 -28.60 27.66
C ARG A 324 -12.35 -27.70 26.91
N ALA A 325 -12.99 -26.78 27.61
CA ALA A 325 -13.91 -25.84 27.02
C ALA A 325 -13.14 -24.61 26.48
N LEU A 326 -13.38 -24.29 25.22
CA LEU A 326 -12.90 -23.09 24.53
C LEU A 326 -14.11 -22.40 23.89
N MET A 327 -14.00 -21.11 23.59
CA MET A 327 -15.07 -20.35 22.94
C MET A 327 -14.99 -20.55 21.43
N PHE A 328 -16.11 -20.92 20.81
CA PHE A 328 -16.22 -20.97 19.36
C PHE A 328 -16.65 -19.60 18.82
N ILE A 329 -15.92 -19.10 17.83
CA ILE A 329 -16.21 -17.85 17.15
C ILE A 329 -16.29 -18.07 15.64
N ILE A 330 -17.11 -17.27 14.97
CA ILE A 330 -17.32 -17.28 13.52
C ILE A 330 -16.91 -15.96 12.89
N LYS A 331 -16.21 -16.01 11.77
CA LYS A 331 -15.84 -14.83 10.98
C LYS A 331 -17.08 -14.31 10.28
N TYR A 332 -17.42 -13.03 10.45
CA TYR A 332 -18.48 -12.36 9.68
C TYR A 332 -17.92 -11.38 8.65
#